data_AF-A0A392R3J5-F1
#
_entry.id   AF-A0A392R3J5-F1
#
_cell.length_a   1.000
_cell.length_b   1.000
_cell.length_c   1.000
_cell.angle_alpha   90.00
_cell.angle_beta   90.00
_cell.angle_gamma   90.00
#
_symmetry.space_group_name_H-M   'P 1'
#
loop_
_entity.id
_entity.type
_entity.pdbx_description
1 polymer ?
#
loop_
_entity_poly.entity_id
_entity_poly.type
_entity_poly.pdbx_seq_one_letter_code
_entity_poly.pdbx_strand_id
1 'polypeptide(L)'
;NPNIRRKQPSSRRKREQLDTPDSSRRKYDVFLSFRGEDTRASFTSHLYSYLQSSGIIVFKDDHSLQRGNRISKSLLEAIQESTISVVVFSKNYADSHWCLQELMQIMECHRTIGQLVLPVFYDVDPSEVRRQT
;
A
#
# COMPACT_ATOMS: atom_id res chain seq x y z
N ASN A 1 66.88 -29.77 8.46
CA ASN A 1 66.14 -29.18 9.61
C ASN A 1 65.15 -28.17 9.05
N PRO A 2 63.83 -28.33 9.28
CA PRO A 2 62.78 -27.89 8.38
C PRO A 2 62.21 -26.52 8.74
N ASN A 3 62.05 -25.64 7.75
CA ASN A 3 61.29 -24.40 7.90
C ASN A 3 59.79 -24.71 7.72
N ILE A 4 59.10 -24.79 8.86
CA ILE A 4 57.67 -25.06 9.00
C ILE A 4 56.87 -23.91 8.37
N ARG A 5 56.21 -24.20 7.25
CA ARG A 5 55.24 -23.31 6.60
C ARG A 5 53.96 -23.29 7.45
N ARG A 6 53.83 -22.31 8.35
CA ARG A 6 52.58 -22.05 9.09
C ARG A 6 51.50 -21.57 8.10
N LYS A 7 50.55 -22.44 7.76
CA LYS A 7 49.29 -22.03 7.12
C LYS A 7 48.43 -21.34 8.17
N GLN A 8 48.12 -20.06 7.98
CA GLN A 8 47.07 -19.40 8.76
C GLN A 8 45.69 -19.82 8.24
N PRO A 9 44.73 -20.17 9.10
CA PRO A 9 43.37 -20.43 8.67
C PRO A 9 42.65 -19.10 8.38
N SER A 10 42.07 -19.01 7.19
CA SER A 10 41.15 -17.97 6.76
C SER A 10 39.87 -18.04 7.60
N SER A 11 39.65 -17.07 8.50
CA SER A 11 38.36 -16.85 9.14
C SER A 11 37.81 -15.48 8.74
N ARG A 12 37.22 -15.40 7.54
CA ARG A 12 36.26 -14.33 7.28
C ARG A 12 35.06 -14.60 8.19
N ARG A 13 34.89 -13.78 9.23
CA ARG A 13 33.62 -13.71 9.97
C ARG A 13 32.51 -13.47 8.95
N LYS A 14 31.72 -14.51 8.69
CA LYS A 14 30.48 -14.40 7.92
C LYS A 14 29.60 -13.46 8.76
N ARG A 15 29.36 -12.24 8.27
CA ARG A 15 28.31 -11.39 8.86
C ARG A 15 27.05 -12.23 8.82
N GLU A 16 26.49 -12.51 10.00
CA GLU A 16 25.11 -12.98 10.10
C GLU A 16 24.27 -11.89 9.45
N GLN A 17 23.85 -12.19 8.22
CA GLN A 17 22.89 -11.41 7.50
C GLN A 17 21.59 -11.68 8.22
N LEU A 18 21.17 -10.74 9.07
CA LEU A 18 19.82 -10.74 9.60
C LEU A 18 18.92 -10.71 8.38
N ASP A 19 18.23 -11.82 8.09
CA ASP A 19 17.24 -11.91 7.02
C ASP A 19 16.11 -10.92 7.36
N THR A 20 16.29 -9.66 6.96
CA THR A 20 15.21 -8.71 6.87
C THR A 20 14.25 -9.25 5.82
N PRO A 21 12.94 -9.36 6.10
CA PRO A 21 11.99 -9.85 5.12
C PRO A 21 12.11 -8.97 3.88
N ASP A 22 12.47 -9.64 2.79
CA ASP A 22 12.81 -9.12 1.47
C ASP A 22 12.14 -7.76 1.17
N SER A 23 12.90 -6.68 1.32
CA SER A 23 12.45 -5.33 1.00
C SER A 23 12.26 -5.12 -0.51
N SER A 24 12.52 -6.14 -1.34
CA SER A 24 12.43 -6.05 -2.81
C SER A 24 11.01 -6.12 -3.39
N ARG A 25 9.97 -6.30 -2.55
CA ARG A 25 8.57 -6.41 -3.00
C ARG A 25 7.74 -5.13 -2.93
N ARG A 26 8.22 -4.07 -2.28
CA ARG A 26 7.42 -2.83 -2.15
C ARG A 26 7.71 -1.90 -3.32
N LYS A 27 6.72 -1.75 -4.20
CA LYS A 27 6.80 -0.93 -5.41
C LYS A 27 6.25 0.48 -5.18
N TYR A 28 5.33 0.64 -4.24
CA TYR A 28 4.68 1.92 -3.94
C TYR A 28 4.83 2.24 -2.45
N ASP A 29 5.00 3.51 -2.15
CA ASP A 29 4.94 4.01 -0.78
C ASP A 29 3.48 4.05 -0.31
N VAL A 30 2.58 4.51 -1.19
CA VAL A 30 1.16 4.72 -0.89
C VAL A 30 0.26 4.10 -1.96
N PHE A 31 -0.69 3.27 -1.52
CA PHE A 31 -1.90 2.96 -2.27
C PHE A 31 -3.01 3.95 -1.87
N LEU A 32 -3.65 4.61 -2.83
CA LEU A 32 -4.70 5.59 -2.58
C LEU A 32 -6.06 5.05 -3.09
N SER A 33 -6.90 4.58 -2.16
CA SER A 33 -8.29 4.16 -2.44
C SER A 33 -9.25 5.29 -2.15
N PHE A 34 -10.16 5.55 -3.08
CA PHE A 34 -11.12 6.65 -2.98
C PHE A 34 -12.32 6.42 -3.89
N ARG A 35 -13.44 7.07 -3.55
CA ARG A 35 -14.57 7.12 -4.47
C ARG A 35 -14.32 8.15 -5.57
N GLY A 36 -14.10 7.64 -6.79
CA GLY A 36 -13.84 8.46 -7.96
C GLY A 36 -14.87 9.57 -8.23
N GLU A 37 -16.17 9.26 -8.15
CA GLU A 37 -17.23 10.26 -8.35
C GLU A 37 -17.26 11.35 -7.28
N ASP A 38 -16.82 11.07 -6.06
CA ASP A 38 -16.90 12.03 -4.96
C ASP A 38 -15.68 12.96 -4.92
N THR A 39 -14.48 12.42 -5.14
CA THR A 39 -13.23 13.11 -4.75
C THR A 39 -12.16 13.19 -5.83
N ARG A 40 -12.32 12.55 -7.00
CA ARG A 40 -11.26 12.45 -8.03
C ARG A 40 -10.67 13.79 -8.42
N ALA A 41 -11.55 14.75 -8.72
CA ALA A 41 -11.19 16.06 -9.26
C ALA A 41 -10.96 17.13 -8.18
N SER A 42 -11.18 16.79 -6.90
CA SER A 42 -11.15 17.72 -5.77
C SER A 42 -10.09 17.33 -4.75
N PHE A 43 -10.47 16.69 -3.65
CA PHE A 43 -9.56 16.35 -2.56
C PHE A 43 -8.45 15.39 -3.01
N THR A 44 -8.81 14.33 -3.73
CA THR A 44 -7.88 13.27 -4.11
C THR A 44 -6.88 13.73 -5.18
N SER A 45 -7.26 14.63 -6.09
CA SER A 45 -6.30 15.20 -7.06
C SER A 45 -5.21 16.01 -6.34
N HIS A 46 -5.58 16.87 -5.41
CA HIS A 46 -4.62 17.66 -4.63
C HIS A 46 -3.73 16.79 -3.75
N LEU A 47 -4.31 15.82 -3.03
CA LEU A 47 -3.55 14.89 -2.20
C LEU A 47 -2.52 14.10 -3.03
N TYR A 48 -2.95 13.54 -4.16
CA TYR A 48 -2.06 12.82 -5.07
C TYR A 48 -0.92 13.70 -5.59
N SER A 49 -1.24 14.90 -6.09
CA SER A 49 -0.22 15.84 -6.60
C SER A 49 0.79 16.25 -5.53
N TYR A 50 0.33 16.49 -4.29
CA TYR A 50 1.21 16.87 -3.19
C TYR A 50 2.16 15.73 -2.80
N LEU A 51 1.64 14.50 -2.66
CA LEU A 51 2.45 13.32 -2.37
C LEU A 51 3.52 13.10 -3.45
N GLN A 52 3.14 13.17 -4.74
CA GLN A 52 4.09 13.05 -5.84
C GLN A 52 5.17 14.14 -5.83
N SER A 53 4.78 15.40 -5.60
CA SER A 53 5.73 16.52 -5.51
C SER A 53 6.70 16.39 -4.32
N SER A 54 6.32 15.61 -3.32
CA SER A 54 7.14 15.28 -2.15
C SER A 54 8.05 14.06 -2.36
N GLY A 55 8.07 13.48 -3.58
CA GLY A 55 8.89 12.31 -3.90
C GLY A 55 8.31 10.97 -3.46
N ILE A 56 7.03 10.92 -3.06
CA ILE A 56 6.34 9.71 -2.63
C ILE A 56 5.78 8.98 -3.86
N ILE A 57 6.07 7.69 -3.99
CA ILE A 57 5.59 6.84 -5.08
C ILE A 57 4.17 6.37 -4.75
N VAL A 58 3.17 6.96 -5.42
CA VAL A 58 1.75 6.70 -5.16
C VAL A 58 1.13 5.87 -6.28
N PHE A 59 0.45 4.78 -5.93
CA PHE A 59 -0.54 4.16 -6.80
C PHE A 59 -1.91 4.79 -6.54
N LYS A 60 -2.46 5.49 -7.54
CA LYS A 60 -3.78 6.13 -7.46
C LYS A 60 -4.82 5.23 -8.12
N ASP A 61 -5.76 4.72 -7.34
CA ASP A 61 -6.77 3.80 -7.84
C ASP A 61 -7.94 4.52 -8.52
N ASP A 62 -7.81 4.74 -9.83
CA ASP A 62 -8.81 5.49 -10.60
C ASP A 62 -9.84 4.58 -11.28
N HIS A 63 -10.94 4.28 -10.58
CA HIS A 63 -12.03 3.44 -11.10
C HIS A 63 -12.93 4.08 -12.16
N SER A 64 -12.74 5.34 -12.58
CA SER A 64 -13.69 5.97 -13.54
C SER A 64 -13.80 5.22 -14.85
N LEU A 65 -12.75 4.50 -15.21
CA LEU A 65 -12.59 3.89 -16.52
C LEU A 65 -12.70 2.36 -16.48
N GLN A 66 -12.83 1.75 -15.30
CA GLN A 66 -12.94 0.30 -15.17
C GLN A 66 -14.35 -0.18 -15.55
N ARG A 67 -14.52 -0.63 -16.79
CA ARG A 67 -15.72 -1.33 -17.26
C ARG A 67 -15.60 -2.82 -16.89
N GLY A 68 -16.23 -3.24 -15.79
CA GLY A 68 -16.31 -4.65 -15.39
C GLY A 68 -16.69 -4.85 -13.93
N ASN A 69 -16.81 -6.11 -13.49
CA ASN A 69 -17.16 -6.50 -12.11
C ASN A 69 -16.00 -7.17 -11.35
N ARG A 70 -14.78 -7.20 -11.89
CA ARG A 70 -13.65 -7.95 -11.32
C ARG A 70 -12.42 -7.09 -11.12
N ILE A 71 -11.94 -7.00 -9.87
CA ILE A 71 -10.64 -6.41 -9.53
C ILE A 71 -9.55 -6.96 -10.45
N SER A 72 -8.80 -6.06 -11.11
CA SER A 72 -7.70 -6.48 -11.96
C SER A 72 -6.57 -7.05 -11.10
N LYS A 73 -5.87 -8.05 -11.64
CA LYS A 73 -4.71 -8.64 -10.97
C LYS A 73 -3.66 -7.58 -10.59
N SER A 74 -3.45 -6.62 -11.50
CA SER A 74 -2.56 -5.48 -11.27
C SER A 74 -2.96 -4.62 -10.09
N LEU A 75 -4.25 -4.52 -9.79
CA LEU A 75 -4.74 -3.72 -8.67
C LEU A 75 -4.49 -4.43 -7.34
N LEU A 76 -4.73 -5.74 -7.28
CA LEU A 76 -4.37 -6.56 -6.12
C LEU A 76 -2.87 -6.52 -5.82
N GLU A 77 -2.05 -6.65 -6.87
CA GLU A 77 -0.59 -6.54 -6.77
C GLU A 77 -0.20 -5.15 -6.24
N ALA A 78 -0.82 -4.06 -6.74
CA ALA A 78 -0.55 -2.72 -6.23
C ALA A 78 -0.89 -2.55 -4.74
N ILE A 79 -2.01 -3.12 -4.27
CA ILE A 79 -2.36 -3.12 -2.85
C ILE A 79 -1.29 -3.85 -2.04
N GLN A 80 -0.91 -5.07 -2.46
CA GLN A 80 0.07 -5.89 -1.73
C GLN A 80 1.49 -5.30 -1.74
N GLU A 81 1.88 -4.63 -2.82
CA GLU A 81 3.18 -4.02 -3.03
C GLU A 81 3.29 -2.59 -2.44
N SER A 82 2.25 -2.11 -1.75
CA SER A 82 2.22 -0.79 -1.11
C SER A 82 2.61 -0.84 0.36
N THR A 83 3.37 0.15 0.82
CA THR A 83 3.76 0.26 2.24
C THR A 83 2.61 0.77 3.12
N ILE A 84 1.87 1.76 2.63
CA ILE A 84 0.73 2.40 3.30
C ILE A 84 -0.46 2.37 2.37
N SER A 85 -1.65 2.07 2.90
CA SER A 85 -2.92 2.26 2.22
C SER A 85 -3.64 3.46 2.84
N VAL A 86 -3.86 4.51 2.05
CA VAL A 86 -4.70 5.65 2.42
C VAL A 86 -6.10 5.42 1.85
N VAL A 87 -7.09 5.36 2.73
CA VAL A 87 -8.50 5.14 2.35
C VAL A 87 -9.27 6.43 2.58
N VAL A 88 -9.72 7.07 1.50
CA VAL A 88 -10.55 8.28 1.55
C VAL A 88 -12.02 7.88 1.57
N PHE A 89 -12.57 7.76 2.78
CA PHE A 89 -14.00 7.58 2.99
C PHE A 89 -14.74 8.86 2.65
N SER A 90 -15.72 8.74 1.75
CA SER A 90 -16.61 9.80 1.32
C SER A 90 -18.04 9.27 1.30
N LYS A 91 -19.01 10.19 1.12
CA LYS A 91 -20.45 9.89 1.23
C LYS A 91 -20.89 8.65 0.47
N ASN A 92 -20.41 8.46 -0.77
CA ASN A 92 -20.84 7.37 -1.65
C ASN A 92 -19.74 6.31 -1.83
N TYR A 93 -18.78 6.23 -0.90
CA TYR A 93 -17.70 5.23 -0.97
C TYR A 93 -18.26 3.81 -0.91
N ALA A 94 -19.17 3.55 0.05
CA ALA A 94 -19.77 2.24 0.24
C ALA A 94 -20.78 1.85 -0.84
N ASP A 95 -21.25 2.80 -1.66
CA ASP A 95 -22.14 2.52 -2.80
C ASP A 95 -21.39 1.83 -3.95
N SER A 96 -20.06 1.92 -3.96
CA SER A 96 -19.21 1.25 -4.94
C SER A 96 -18.80 -0.12 -4.43
N HIS A 97 -19.34 -1.17 -5.06
CA HIS A 97 -18.89 -2.55 -4.81
C HIS A 97 -17.37 -2.69 -4.98
N TRP A 98 -16.78 -1.96 -5.93
CA TRP A 98 -15.35 -1.93 -6.16
C TRP A 98 -14.57 -1.38 -4.97
N CYS A 99 -14.96 -0.21 -4.46
CA CYS A 99 -14.32 0.39 -3.29
C CYS A 99 -14.40 -0.54 -2.06
N LEU A 100 -15.52 -1.25 -1.87
CA LEU A 100 -15.65 -2.23 -0.80
C LEU A 100 -14.73 -3.46 -1.00
N GLN A 101 -14.58 -3.94 -2.23
CA GLN A 101 -13.67 -5.05 -2.53
C GLN A 101 -12.20 -4.64 -2.32
N GLU A 102 -11.78 -3.43 -2.71
CA GLU A 102 -10.46 -2.90 -2.38
C GLU A 102 -10.25 -2.84 -0.87
N LEU A 103 -11.21 -2.26 -0.13
CA LEU A 103 -11.13 -2.14 1.33
C LEU A 103 -10.96 -3.51 1.99
N MET A 104 -11.66 -4.54 1.52
CA MET A 104 -11.47 -5.91 1.99
C MET A 104 -10.03 -6.39 1.81
N GLN A 105 -9.43 -6.13 0.64
CA GLN A 105 -8.06 -6.56 0.34
C GLN A 105 -7.00 -5.74 1.08
N ILE A 106 -7.21 -4.44 1.25
CA ILE A 106 -6.38 -3.58 2.10
C ILE A 106 -6.38 -4.11 3.53
N MET A 107 -7.57 -4.40 4.08
CA MET A 107 -7.70 -4.90 5.44
C MET A 107 -7.12 -6.31 5.59
N GLU A 108 -7.15 -7.13 4.55
CA GLU A 108 -6.43 -8.41 4.53
C GLU A 108 -4.92 -8.22 4.58
N CYS A 109 -4.36 -7.30 3.79
CA CYS A 109 -2.93 -6.97 3.83
C CYS A 109 -2.51 -6.39 5.18
N HIS A 110 -3.33 -5.52 5.77
CA HIS A 110 -3.11 -5.00 7.12
C HIS A 110 -2.99 -6.13 8.15
N ARG A 111 -3.87 -7.14 8.09
CA ARG A 111 -3.87 -8.28 9.04
C ARG A 111 -2.74 -9.28 8.78
N THR A 112 -2.42 -9.55 7.52
CA THR A 112 -1.53 -10.66 7.14
C THR A 112 -0.07 -10.26 6.99
N ILE A 113 0.20 -9.05 6.48
CA ILE A 113 1.56 -8.58 6.19
C ILE A 113 1.90 -7.26 6.88
N GLY A 114 1.02 -6.75 7.76
CA GLY A 114 1.27 -5.57 8.58
C GLY A 114 1.32 -4.26 7.80
N GLN A 115 0.66 -4.19 6.64
CA GLN A 115 0.52 -2.94 5.89
C GLN A 115 -0.18 -1.88 6.75
N LEU A 116 0.35 -0.64 6.77
CA LEU A 116 -0.28 0.45 7.51
C LEU A 116 -1.53 0.96 6.76
N VAL A 117 -2.60 1.23 7.48
CA VAL A 117 -3.84 1.79 6.92
C VAL A 117 -4.14 3.14 7.58
N LEU A 118 -4.27 4.17 6.75
CA LEU A 118 -4.59 5.54 7.18
C LEU A 118 -5.98 5.94 6.64
N PRO A 119 -7.02 5.96 7.50
CA PRO A 119 -8.33 6.42 7.09
C PRO A 119 -8.39 7.95 7.04
N VAL A 120 -8.96 8.48 5.97
CA VAL A 120 -9.32 9.89 5.81
C VAL A 120 -10.83 9.97 5.67
N PHE A 121 -11.49 10.76 6.51
CA PHE A 121 -12.93 10.96 6.50
C PHE A 121 -13.24 12.30 5.82
N TYR A 122 -13.63 12.24 4.55
CA TYR A 122 -13.90 13.41 3.71
C TYR A 122 -15.41 13.69 3.69
N ASP A 123 -15.82 14.74 4.40
CA ASP A 123 -17.22 15.19 4.50
C ASP A 123 -18.19 14.08 4.95
N VAL A 124 -17.70 13.20 5.83
CA VAL A 124 -18.45 12.12 6.48
C VAL A 124 -18.03 12.01 7.94
N ASP A 125 -18.96 11.67 8.81
CA ASP A 125 -18.63 11.40 10.21
C ASP A 125 -18.03 9.97 10.31
N PRO A 126 -16.88 9.77 11.00
CA PRO A 126 -16.32 8.44 11.21
C PRO A 126 -17.32 7.42 11.81
N SER A 127 -18.28 7.91 12.57
CA SER A 127 -19.32 7.11 13.18
C SER A 127 -20.40 6.64 12.21
N GLU A 128 -20.66 7.38 11.11
CA GLU A 128 -21.50 6.93 9.99
C GLU A 128 -20.82 5.75 9.27
N VAL A 129 -19.53 5.88 8.97
CA VAL A 129 -18.73 4.79 8.37
C VAL A 129 -18.74 3.55 9.27
N ARG A 130 -18.55 3.73 10.58
CA ARG A 130 -18.52 2.64 11.55
C ARG A 130 -19.87 1.94 11.72
N ARG A 131 -20.98 2.69 11.71
CA ARG A 131 -22.33 2.16 11.98
C ARG A 131 -23.17 1.87 10.73
N GLN A 132 -22.67 2.20 9.54
CA GLN A 132 -23.41 2.12 8.29
C GLN A 132 -24.75 2.87 8.35
N THR A 133 -24.72 4.13 8.80
CA THR A 133 -25.90 5.01 8.94
C THR A 133 -25.89 6.17 7.98
#